data_AF-A0A915XUT1-F1
#
_entry.id   AF-A0A915XUT1-F1
#
_cell.length_a   1.000
_cell.length_b   1.000
_cell.length_c   1.000
_cell.angle_alpha   90.00
_cell.angle_beta   90.00
_cell.angle_gamma   90.00
#
_symmetry.space_group_name_H-M   'P 1'
#
loop_
_entity.id
_entity.type
_entity.pdbx_description
1 polymer ?
#
loop_
_entity_poly.entity_id
_entity_poly.type
_entity_poly.pdbx_seq_one_letter_code
_entity_poly.pdbx_strand_id
1 'polypeptide(L)'
;MGDWGQRRRREEKTLQAMVQIYCRAHHGGPQLCEECRELLSYAHLRLDRCPFGDDKPTCVKCPIHCYKPEPRERVRQVMRFAGPRMLWRHPILALLHLWDERFRSSPKEPRRARPESSVGVAQAPDSQ
;
A
#
# COMPACT_ATOMS: atom_id res chain seq x y z
N MET A 1 15.24 14.96 -11.67
CA MET A 1 13.79 14.64 -11.65
C MET A 1 13.68 13.17 -11.34
N GLY A 2 13.32 12.82 -10.11
CA GLY A 2 13.37 11.44 -9.63
C GLY A 2 12.09 10.68 -9.93
N ASP A 3 12.25 9.37 -10.06
CA ASP A 3 11.24 8.37 -10.40
C ASP A 3 10.26 8.09 -9.23
N TRP A 4 9.62 9.12 -8.70
CA TRP A 4 8.78 9.08 -7.48
C TRP A 4 7.33 8.67 -7.76
N GLY A 5 7.12 7.64 -8.57
CA GLY A 5 5.76 7.14 -8.82
C GLY A 5 5.65 5.80 -9.52
N GLN A 6 6.75 5.27 -10.07
CA GLN A 6 6.73 3.95 -10.71
C GLN A 6 6.46 2.83 -9.71
N ARG A 7 7.02 2.91 -8.50
CA ARG A 7 6.86 1.84 -7.50
C ARG A 7 5.46 1.79 -6.93
N ARG A 8 4.88 2.92 -6.52
CA ARG A 8 3.50 2.98 -6.02
C ARG A 8 2.48 2.52 -7.05
N ARG A 9 2.61 2.96 -8.31
CA ARG A 9 1.75 2.51 -9.41
C ARG A 9 1.87 1.01 -9.69
N ARG A 10 3.06 0.42 -9.52
CA ARG A 10 3.26 -1.04 -9.63
C ARG A 10 2.56 -1.77 -8.48
N GLU A 11 2.69 -1.29 -7.25
CA GLU A 11 1.99 -1.88 -6.09
C GLU A 11 0.46 -1.81 -6.25
N GLU A 12 -0.06 -0.69 -6.73
CA GLU A 12 -1.50 -0.51 -7.01
C GLU A 12 -2.00 -1.49 -8.07
N LYS A 13 -1.33 -1.56 -9.23
CA LYS A 13 -1.66 -2.52 -10.30
C LYS A 13 -1.57 -3.96 -9.83
N THR A 14 -0.57 -4.28 -9.01
CA THR A 14 -0.40 -5.61 -8.42
C THR A 14 -1.60 -5.93 -7.55
N LEU A 15 -1.97 -5.04 -6.62
CA LEU A 15 -3.11 -5.27 -5.75
C LEU A 15 -4.42 -5.41 -6.53
N GLN A 16 -4.66 -4.56 -7.53
CA GLN A 16 -5.82 -4.65 -8.41
C GLN A 16 -5.90 -6.02 -9.10
N ALA A 17 -4.78 -6.52 -9.65
CA ALA A 17 -4.74 -7.85 -10.26
C ALA A 17 -5.02 -8.97 -9.24
N MET A 18 -4.47 -8.87 -8.02
CA MET A 18 -4.75 -9.84 -6.94
C MET A 18 -6.22 -9.89 -6.58
N VAL A 19 -6.85 -8.72 -6.39
CA VAL A 19 -8.27 -8.62 -6.03
C VAL A 19 -9.15 -9.15 -7.16
N GLN A 20 -8.81 -8.90 -8.43
CA GLN A 20 -9.53 -9.47 -9.56
C GLN A 20 -9.46 -11.00 -9.61
N ILE A 21 -8.27 -11.58 -9.38
CA ILE A 21 -8.08 -13.04 -9.32
C ILE A 21 -8.95 -13.63 -8.20
N TYR A 22 -8.89 -13.04 -7.01
CA TYR A 22 -9.68 -13.47 -5.86
C TYR A 22 -11.18 -13.37 -6.14
N CYS A 23 -11.64 -12.22 -6.64
CA CYS A 23 -13.05 -11.97 -6.92
C CYS A 23 -13.62 -12.95 -7.94
N ARG A 24 -12.90 -13.24 -9.03
CA ARG A 24 -13.33 -14.22 -10.04
C ARG A 24 -13.42 -15.62 -9.46
N ALA A 25 -12.48 -16.00 -8.61
CA ALA A 25 -12.44 -17.33 -8.03
C ALA A 25 -13.46 -17.58 -6.90
N HIS A 26 -13.91 -16.53 -6.19
CA HIS A 26 -14.82 -16.67 -5.04
C HIS A 26 -16.23 -16.16 -5.31
N HIS A 27 -16.38 -15.17 -6.19
CA HIS A 27 -17.69 -14.56 -6.51
C HIS A 27 -18.13 -14.83 -7.96
N GLY A 28 -17.30 -15.46 -8.80
CA GLY A 28 -17.68 -15.98 -10.12
C GLY A 28 -18.01 -14.96 -11.21
N GLY A 29 -17.98 -13.66 -10.91
CA GLY A 29 -18.33 -12.59 -11.84
C GLY A 29 -17.22 -12.21 -12.83
N PRO A 30 -17.56 -11.71 -14.04
CA PRO A 30 -16.58 -11.21 -15.01
C PRO A 30 -15.90 -9.91 -14.56
N GLN A 31 -16.59 -9.13 -13.72
CA GLN A 31 -16.15 -7.86 -13.15
C GLN A 31 -16.01 -7.96 -11.62
N LEU A 32 -15.35 -6.98 -11.02
CA LEU A 32 -15.26 -6.85 -9.56
C LEU A 32 -16.65 -6.64 -8.96
N CYS A 33 -17.04 -7.48 -8.00
CA CYS A 33 -18.20 -7.26 -7.16
C CYS A 33 -18.02 -6.01 -6.28
N GLU A 34 -19.11 -5.53 -5.68
CA GLU A 34 -19.08 -4.30 -4.86
C GLU A 34 -18.10 -4.43 -3.69
N GLU A 35 -18.15 -5.55 -2.95
CA GLU A 35 -17.26 -5.79 -1.81
C GLU A 35 -15.76 -5.74 -2.18
N CYS A 36 -15.40 -6.35 -3.31
CA CYS A 36 -14.02 -6.34 -3.80
C CYS A 36 -13.62 -4.95 -4.32
N ARG A 37 -14.57 -4.18 -4.86
CA ARG A 37 -14.35 -2.80 -5.31
C ARG A 37 -14.12 -1.86 -4.13
N GLU A 38 -14.90 -2.00 -3.06
CA GLU A 38 -14.73 -1.26 -1.80
C GLU A 38 -13.38 -1.58 -1.14
N LEU A 39 -12.98 -2.86 -1.13
CA LEU A 39 -11.68 -3.26 -0.59
C LEU A 39 -10.53 -2.61 -1.38
N LEU A 40 -10.64 -2.59 -2.71
CA LEU A 40 -9.64 -2.01 -3.60
C LEU A 40 -9.58 -0.48 -3.45
N SER A 41 -10.74 0.20 -3.42
CA SER A 41 -10.79 1.66 -3.25
C SER A 41 -10.23 2.09 -1.89
N TYR A 42 -10.55 1.35 -0.83
CA TYR A 42 -9.96 1.56 0.50
C TYR A 42 -8.43 1.43 0.45
N ALA A 43 -7.92 0.38 -0.21
CA ALA A 43 -6.50 0.16 -0.32
C ALA A 43 -5.78 1.28 -1.10
N HIS A 44 -6.37 1.75 -2.20
CA HIS A 44 -5.83 2.86 -3.00
C HIS A 44 -5.75 4.14 -2.16
N LEU A 45 -6.83 4.48 -1.45
CA LEU A 45 -6.86 5.63 -0.55
C LEU A 45 -5.74 5.58 0.51
N ARG A 46 -5.43 4.40 1.04
CA ARG A 46 -4.32 4.23 2.00
C ARG A 46 -2.94 4.34 1.36
N LEU A 47 -2.80 3.92 0.10
CA LEU A 47 -1.55 4.07 -0.65
C LEU A 47 -1.28 5.54 -1.00
N ASP A 48 -2.32 6.27 -1.41
CA ASP A 48 -2.22 7.69 -1.75
C ASP A 48 -1.83 8.56 -0.55
N ARG A 49 -2.37 8.24 0.63
CA ARG A 49 -2.09 8.95 1.88
C ARG A 49 -0.89 8.38 2.64
N CYS A 50 -0.07 7.52 2.02
CA CYS A 50 1.06 6.91 2.70
C CYS A 50 2.17 7.95 2.96
N PRO A 51 2.60 8.15 4.23
CA PRO A 51 3.65 9.13 4.55
C PRO A 51 5.02 8.75 3.96
N PHE A 52 5.22 7.47 3.63
CA PHE A 52 6.46 6.99 3.02
C PHE A 52 6.50 7.16 1.49
N GLY A 53 5.36 7.41 0.84
CA GLY A 53 5.30 7.54 -0.62
C GLY A 53 5.87 6.32 -1.35
N ASP A 54 6.82 6.52 -2.27
CA ASP A 54 7.46 5.44 -3.04
C ASP A 54 8.56 4.70 -2.27
N ASP A 55 9.07 5.28 -1.18
CA ASP A 55 10.04 4.65 -0.29
C ASP A 55 9.38 3.71 0.73
N LYS A 56 8.07 3.48 0.60
CA LYS A 56 7.27 2.64 1.48
C LYS A 56 7.82 1.21 1.57
N PRO A 57 8.07 0.64 2.76
CA PRO A 57 8.43 -0.77 2.90
C PRO A 57 7.25 -1.69 2.49
N THR A 58 7.49 -2.99 2.39
CA THR A 58 6.38 -3.94 2.17
C THR A 58 5.35 -3.82 3.29
N CYS A 59 4.06 -4.05 3.00
CA CYS A 59 2.98 -3.88 3.98
C CYS A 59 3.19 -4.73 5.25
N VAL A 60 3.88 -5.87 5.15
CA VAL A 60 4.22 -6.75 6.27
C VAL A 60 5.30 -6.15 7.17
N LYS A 61 6.29 -5.46 6.59
CA LYS A 61 7.41 -4.82 7.29
C LYS A 61 7.15 -3.33 7.59
N CYS A 62 5.92 -2.86 7.37
CA CYS A 62 5.57 -1.47 7.55
C CYS A 62 5.54 -1.12 9.05
N PRO A 63 6.25 -0.08 9.50
CA PRO A 63 6.29 0.30 10.91
C PRO A 63 4.97 0.95 11.37
N ILE A 64 4.12 1.39 10.45
CA ILE A 64 2.82 1.99 10.75
C ILE A 64 1.67 1.00 10.48
N HIS A 65 0.72 0.95 11.41
CA HIS A 65 -0.53 0.22 11.23
C HIS A 65 -1.55 1.11 10.51
N CYS A 66 -1.49 1.09 9.18
CA CYS A 66 -2.34 1.95 8.34
C CYS A 66 -3.70 1.32 8.00
N TYR A 67 -3.89 0.01 8.11
CA TYR A 67 -5.16 -0.65 7.79
C TYR A 67 -5.98 -0.89 9.06
N LYS A 68 -7.30 -0.71 8.95
CA LYS A 68 -8.26 -1.22 9.94
C LYS A 68 -8.16 -2.76 10.01
N PRO A 69 -8.44 -3.39 11.18
CA PRO A 69 -8.23 -4.82 11.36
C PRO A 69 -9.03 -5.68 10.39
N GLU A 70 -10.28 -5.31 10.12
CA GLU A 70 -11.17 -6.06 9.22
C GLU A 70 -10.70 -6.06 7.75
N PRO A 71 -10.52 -4.91 7.06
CA PRO A 71 -10.02 -4.90 5.69
C PRO A 71 -8.58 -5.42 5.58
N ARG A 72 -7.77 -5.33 6.65
CA ARG A 72 -6.43 -5.94 6.70
C ARG A 72 -6.51 -7.45 6.53
N GLU A 73 -7.43 -8.10 7.21
CA GLU A 73 -7.58 -9.55 7.12
C GLU A 73 -8.08 -9.96 5.73
N ARG A 74 -9.04 -9.21 5.16
CA ARG A 74 -9.50 -9.43 3.77
C ARG A 74 -8.36 -9.29 2.76
N VAL A 75 -7.52 -8.25 2.86
CA VAL A 75 -6.35 -8.11 1.99
C VAL A 75 -5.34 -9.24 2.21
N ARG A 76 -5.17 -9.72 3.45
CA ARG A 76 -4.30 -10.87 3.74
C ARG A 76 -4.80 -12.15 3.06
N GLN A 77 -6.10 -12.39 3.08
CA GLN A 77 -6.73 -13.51 2.38
C GLN A 77 -6.53 -13.40 0.86
N VAL A 78 -6.78 -12.22 0.28
CA VAL A 78 -6.51 -11.94 -1.14
C VAL A 78 -5.05 -12.19 -1.47
N MET A 79 -4.10 -11.67 -0.69
CA MET A 79 -2.66 -11.88 -0.91
C MET A 79 -2.27 -13.35 -0.82
N ARG A 80 -2.81 -14.09 0.16
CA ARG A 80 -2.54 -15.54 0.34
C ARG A 80 -3.09 -16.38 -0.81
N PHE A 81 -4.28 -16.03 -1.32
CA PHE A 81 -4.93 -16.76 -2.39
C PHE A 81 -4.35 -16.42 -3.77
N ALA A 82 -4.21 -15.12 -4.05
CA ALA A 82 -3.80 -14.60 -5.35
C ALA A 82 -2.28 -14.51 -5.51
N GLY A 83 -1.50 -14.45 -4.42
CA GLY A 83 -0.04 -14.38 -4.47
C GLY A 83 0.60 -15.54 -5.23
N PRO A 84 0.34 -16.80 -4.83
CA PRO A 84 0.80 -17.96 -5.59
C PRO A 84 0.22 -17.99 -7.00
N ARG A 85 -1.01 -17.54 -7.22
CA ARG A 85 -1.65 -17.56 -8.55
C ARG A 85 -1.11 -16.48 -9.51
N MET A 86 -0.63 -15.36 -9.00
CA MET A 86 0.10 -14.36 -9.79
C MET A 86 1.48 -14.86 -10.21
N LEU A 87 2.10 -15.66 -9.33
CA LEU A 87 3.37 -16.35 -9.55
C LEU A 87 3.36 -17.25 -10.79
N TRP A 88 2.23 -17.92 -11.03
CA TRP A 88 2.06 -18.90 -12.10
C TRP A 88 2.07 -18.29 -13.51
N ARG A 89 1.93 -16.97 -13.63
CA ARG A 89 1.95 -16.26 -14.93
C ARG A 89 3.34 -15.75 -15.29
N HIS A 90 4.23 -15.55 -14.30
CA HIS A 90 5.62 -15.13 -14.47
C HIS A 90 6.55 -15.81 -13.43
N PRO A 91 6.94 -17.08 -13.64
CA PRO A 91 7.59 -17.93 -12.64
C PRO A 91 8.98 -17.46 -12.19
N ILE A 92 9.65 -16.59 -12.93
CA ILE A 92 10.99 -16.07 -12.59
C ILE A 92 10.90 -14.80 -11.71
N LEU A 93 9.99 -13.88 -12.05
CA LEU A 93 9.73 -12.62 -11.31
C LEU A 93 9.26 -12.87 -9.89
N ALA A 94 8.38 -13.85 -9.79
CA ALA A 94 7.97 -14.59 -8.63
C ALA A 94 9.08 -14.98 -7.64
N LEU A 95 10.05 -15.75 -8.12
CA LEU A 95 11.15 -16.27 -7.31
C LEU A 95 12.08 -15.13 -6.86
N LEU A 96 12.32 -14.14 -7.73
CA LEU A 96 13.03 -12.92 -7.40
C LEU A 96 12.34 -12.12 -6.27
N HIS A 97 11.01 -12.00 -6.31
CA HIS A 97 10.26 -11.30 -5.25
C HIS A 97 10.30 -12.03 -3.91
N LEU A 98 10.19 -13.37 -3.92
CA LEU A 98 10.32 -14.16 -2.71
C LEU A 98 11.73 -14.06 -2.10
N TRP A 99 12.75 -13.99 -2.96
CA TRP A 99 14.14 -13.82 -2.55
C TRP A 99 14.39 -12.42 -1.95
N ASP A 100 13.90 -11.36 -2.60
CA ASP A 100 14.00 -10.00 -2.08
C ASP A 100 13.29 -9.84 -0.72
N GLU A 101 12.13 -10.47 -0.52
CA GLU A 101 11.42 -10.43 0.76
C GLU A 101 12.16 -11.20 1.87
N ARG A 102 12.82 -12.31 1.52
CA ARG A 102 13.59 -13.17 2.44
C ARG A 102 14.95 -12.59 2.81
N PHE A 103 15.63 -11.90 1.89
CA PHE A 103 17.03 -11.48 2.06
C PHE A 103 17.23 -9.97 2.26
N ARG A 104 16.26 -9.10 1.90
CA ARG A 104 16.34 -7.66 2.21
C ARG A 104 15.54 -7.34 3.47
N SER A 105 16.26 -7.29 4.59
CA SER A 105 15.82 -6.72 5.86
C SER A 105 16.52 -5.39 6.07
N SER A 106 15.74 -4.31 6.04
CA SER A 106 15.91 -3.12 6.89
C SER A 106 14.84 -2.09 6.50
N PRO A 107 13.90 -1.71 7.39
CA PRO A 107 13.09 -0.52 7.19
C PRO A 107 14.05 0.69 7.13
N LYS A 108 14.03 1.48 6.06
CA LYS A 108 14.62 2.82 6.12
C LYS A 108 13.73 3.69 6.99
N GLU A 109 14.33 4.46 7.90
CA GLU A 109 13.61 5.42 8.76
C GLU A 109 12.65 6.26 7.91
N PRO A 110 11.44 6.59 8.41
CA PRO A 110 10.59 7.58 7.77
C PRO A 110 11.39 8.86 7.56
N ARG A 111 11.26 9.49 6.38
CA ARG A 111 11.68 10.90 6.20
C ARG A 111 10.97 11.69 7.30
N ARG A 112 11.70 12.11 8.33
CA ARG A 112 11.19 13.01 9.37
C ARG A 112 10.64 14.23 8.64
N ALA A 113 9.32 14.43 8.70
CA ALA A 113 8.76 15.73 8.36
C ALA A 113 9.43 16.74 9.29
N ARG A 114 10.16 17.69 8.71
CA ARG A 114 10.78 18.78 9.45
C ARG A 114 9.66 19.52 10.20
N PRO A 115 9.74 19.72 11.53
CA PRO A 115 8.81 20.65 12.17
C PRO A 115 9.17 22.04 11.65
N GLU A 116 8.20 22.70 11.01
CA GLU A 116 8.30 24.09 10.62
C GLU A 116 8.21 24.93 11.90
N SER A 117 9.36 25.14 12.54
CA SER A 117 9.49 26.08 13.65
C SER A 117 9.73 27.49 13.09
N SER A 118 8.69 28.30 13.05
CA SER A 118 8.82 29.74 13.30
C SER A 118 7.50 30.25 13.86
N VAL A 119 7.46 30.23 15.19
CA VAL A 119 6.63 31.08 16.02
C VAL A 119 6.72 32.52 15.51
N GLY A 120 5.57 33.08 15.13
CA GLY A 120 5.37 34.50 14.90
C GLY A 120 4.12 34.94 15.66
N VAL A 121 4.23 35.04 16.98
CA VAL A 121 3.27 35.75 17.82
C VAL A 121 3.42 37.23 17.49
N ALA A 122 2.46 37.79 16.75
CA ALA A 122 2.26 39.23 16.67
C ALA A 122 1.05 39.58 17.54
N GLN A 123 1.28 40.48 18.48
CA GLN A 123 0.38 40.86 19.56
C GLN A 123 -0.91 41.53 19.05
N ALA A 124 -1.99 41.32 19.80
CA ALA A 124 -3.18 42.15 19.75
C ALA A 124 -2.85 43.57 20.23
N PRO A 125 -3.41 44.63 19.63
CA PRO A 125 -3.56 45.89 20.31
C PRO A 125 -4.89 45.94 21.07
N ASP A 126 -4.76 46.40 22.31
CA ASP A 126 -5.81 46.74 23.26
C ASP A 126 -6.91 47.64 22.67
N SER A 127 -8.14 47.31 23.05
CA SER A 127 -9.13 48.21 23.66
C SER A 127 -9.03 49.70 23.32
N GLN A 128 -10.03 50.18 22.56
CA GLN A 128 -10.82 51.38 22.88
C GLN A 128 -12.22 51.22 22.31
#